data_AF-A0A7W1TKA1-F1
#
_entry.id   AF-A0A7W1TKA1-F1
#
_cell.length_a   1.000
_cell.length_b   1.000
_cell.length_c   1.000
_cell.angle_alpha   90.00
_cell.angle_beta   90.00
_cell.angle_gamma   90.00
#
_symmetry.space_group_name_H-M   'P 1'
#
loop_
_entity.id
_entity.type
_entity.pdbx_description
1 polymer ?
#
loop_
_entity_poly.entity_id
_entity_poly.type
_entity_poly.pdbx_seq_one_letter_code
_entity_poly.pdbx_strand_id
1 'polypeptide(L)' 'MQYHIRIKGHLDVAWQGWFAPLEIAHEPTGTTTLSGTLPDQAALNGVLLKINRLGLVLLAVESSEAQPEARAALENT' A
#
# COMPACT_ATOMS: atom_id res chain seq x y z
N MET A 1 1.79 -3.72 -11.94
CA MET A 1 2.34 -2.49 -11.34
C MET A 1 2.13 -2.59 -9.84
N GLN A 2 3.19 -2.45 -9.06
CA GLN A 2 3.11 -2.41 -7.60
C GLN A 2 3.06 -0.95 -7.15
N TYR A 3 2.21 -0.67 -6.16
CA TYR A 3 2.06 0.67 -5.61
C TYR A 3 2.51 0.70 -4.16
N HIS A 4 3.08 1.84 -3.77
CA HIS A 4 3.39 2.20 -2.40
C HIS A 4 2.73 3.55 -2.12
N ILE A 5 1.78 3.56 -1.19
CA ILE A 5 0.99 4.74 -0.85
C ILE A 5 1.25 5.04 0.62
N ARG A 6 1.86 6.18 0.89
CA ARG A 6 2.17 6.60 2.26
C ARG A 6 1.19 7.66 2.75
N ILE A 7 0.66 7.46 3.94
CA ILE A 7 -0.27 8.38 4.60
C ILE A 7 0.23 8.75 5.99
N LYS A 8 -0.20 9.92 6.49
CA LYS A 8 0.12 10.40 7.83
C LYS A 8 -0.66 9.63 8.90
N GLY A 9 0.00 9.29 10.00
CA GLY A 9 -0.59 8.58 11.13
C GLY A 9 -0.53 7.06 10.96
N HIS A 10 -0.89 6.36 12.04
CA HIS A 10 -1.06 4.91 12.03
C HIS A 10 -2.53 4.57 11.80
N LEU A 11 -2.80 3.92 10.67
CA LEU A 11 -4.12 3.41 10.34
C LEU A 11 -4.36 2.11 11.11
N ASP A 12 -5.46 1.99 11.84
CA ASP A 12 -5.74 0.80 12.64
C ASP A 12 -5.71 -0.49 11.79
N VAL A 13 -5.26 -1.61 12.37
CA VAL A 13 -5.23 -2.93 11.72
C VAL A 13 -6.62 -3.38 11.25
N ALA A 14 -7.69 -2.88 11.88
CA ALA A 14 -9.07 -3.13 11.45
C ALA A 14 -9.38 -2.72 9.99
N TRP A 15 -8.56 -1.83 9.41
CA TRP A 15 -8.72 -1.36 8.03
C TRP A 15 -8.11 -2.28 6.98
N GLN A 16 -7.42 -3.36 7.38
CA GLN A 16 -6.71 -4.23 6.45
C GLN A 16 -7.65 -4.88 5.42
N GLY A 17 -8.84 -5.30 5.83
CA GLY A 17 -9.85 -5.83 4.90
C GLY A 17 -10.41 -4.78 3.93
N TRP A 18 -10.34 -3.48 4.27
CA TRP A 18 -10.84 -2.41 3.42
C TRP A 18 -9.84 -1.97 2.36
N PHE A 19 -8.54 -2.14 2.62
CA PHE A 19 -7.48 -1.79 1.69
C PHE A 19 -6.92 -2.99 0.92
N ALA A 20 -7.35 -4.21 1.22
CA ALA A 20 -7.06 -5.40 0.42
C ALA A 20 -7.33 -5.12 -1.08
N PRO A 21 -6.39 -5.48 -1.98
CA PRO A 21 -5.23 -6.36 -1.76
C PRO A 21 -3.96 -5.68 -1.19
N LEU A 22 -4.01 -4.41 -0.80
CA LEU A 22 -2.85 -3.71 -0.22
C LEU A 22 -2.59 -4.16 1.22
N GLU A 23 -1.33 -4.46 1.51
CA GLU A 23 -0.83 -4.69 2.86
C GLU A 23 -0.65 -3.35 3.58
N ILE A 24 -0.94 -3.33 4.88
CA ILE A 24 -0.79 -2.15 5.74
C ILE A 24 0.44 -2.36 6.61
N ALA A 25 1.41 -1.45 6.53
CA ALA A 25 2.59 -1.43 7.38
C ALA A 25 2.69 -0.10 8.13
N HIS A 26 2.89 -0.16 9.45
CA HIS A 26 3.18 1.01 10.27
C HIS A 26 4.68 1.29 10.26
N GLU A 27 5.04 2.54 10.00
CA GLU A 27 6.43 2.99 10.04
C GLU A 27 6.74 3.65 11.39
N PRO A 28 7.99 3.55 11.90
CA PRO A 28 8.42 4.18 13.14
C PRO A 28 8.25 5.71 13.16
N THR A 29 8.18 6.32 11.98
CA THR A 29 7.96 7.77 11.76
C THR A 29 6.52 8.22 12.01
N GLY A 30 5.63 7.33 12.46
CA GLY A 30 4.22 7.67 12.69
C GLY A 30 3.39 7.73 11.40
N THR A 31 3.83 7.04 10.35
CA THR A 31 3.17 6.95 9.04
C THR A 31 2.70 5.53 8.77
N THR A 32 1.75 5.40 7.84
CA THR A 32 1.30 4.10 7.34
C THR A 32 1.62 4.01 5.86
N THR A 33 2.15 2.86 5.46
CA THR A 33 2.38 2.52 4.06
C THR A 33 1.43 1.41 3.64
N LEU A 34 0.67 1.67 2.58
CA LEU A 34 -0.17 0.71 1.88
C LEU A 34 0.61 0.22 0.66
N SER A 35 0.87 -1.07 0.56
CA SER A 35 1.66 -1.62 -0.56
C SER A 35 1.05 -2.87 -1.16
N GLY A 36 1.10 -2.99 -2.49
CA GLY A 36 0.62 -4.17 -3.18
C GLY A 36 0.36 -3.93 -4.67
N THR A 37 -0.03 -5.00 -5.35
CA THR A 37 -0.38 -4.96 -6.77
C THR A 37 -1.83 -4.57 -6.93
N LEU A 38 -2.09 -3.58 -7.78
CA LEU A 38 -3.43 -3.21 -8.22
C LEU A 38 -3.63 -3.61 -9.68
N PRO A 39 -4.84 -4.07 -10.05
CA PRO A 39 -5.11 -4.59 -11.40
C PRO A 39 -5.05 -3.49 -12.48
N ASP A 40 -5.42 -2.26 -12.13
CA ASP A 40 -5.46 -1.13 -13.05
C ASP A 40 -5.39 0.23 -12.31
N GLN A 41 -5.43 1.32 -13.07
CA GLN A 41 -5.46 2.70 -12.55
C GLN A 41 -6.79 3.04 -11.87
N ALA A 42 -7.91 2.39 -12.21
CA ALA A 42 -9.20 2.65 -11.59
C ALA A 42 -9.21 2.16 -10.13
N ALA A 43 -8.60 1.00 -9.86
CA ALA A 43 -8.37 0.48 -8.53
C ALA A 43 -7.51 1.42 -7.68
N LEU A 44 -6.43 1.98 -8.26
CA LEU A 44 -5.61 3.00 -7.59
C LEU A 44 -6.44 4.24 -7.23
N ASN A 45 -7.21 4.77 -8.18
CA ASN A 45 -8.08 5.93 -7.93
C ASN A 45 -9.14 5.64 -6.85
N GLY A 46 -9.67 4.41 -6.80
CA GLY A 46 -10.57 3.98 -5.74
C GLY A 46 -9.94 4.02 -4.34
N VAL A 47 -8.67 3.62 -4.22
CA VAL A 47 -7.89 3.72 -2.97
C VAL A 47 -7.66 5.18 -2.58
N LEU A 48 -7.22 6.03 -3.53
CA LEU A 48 -6.97 7.45 -3.26
C LEU A 48 -8.25 8.19 -2.86
N LEU A 49 -9.38 7.88 -3.49
CA LEU A 49 -10.68 8.43 -3.10
C LEU A 49 -11.09 7.99 -1.70
N LYS A 50 -10.82 6.73 -1.32
CA LYS A 50 -11.08 6.22 0.02
C LYS A 50 -10.24 6.95 1.07
N ILE A 51 -8.94 7.15 0.81
CA ILE A 51 -8.04 7.95 1.66
C ILE A 51 -8.61 9.35 1.88
N ASN A 52 -9.03 10.01 0.79
CA ASN A 52 -9.61 11.35 0.85
C ASN A 52 -10.92 11.39 1.66
N ARG A 53 -11.83 10.44 1.44
CA ARG A 53 -13.11 10.34 2.18
C ARG A 53 -12.93 10.14 3.68
N LEU A 54 -11.86 9.47 4.09
CA LEU A 54 -11.51 9.25 5.50
C LEU A 54 -10.77 10.44 6.12
N GLY A 55 -10.50 11.51 5.36
CA GLY A 55 -9.72 12.66 5.82
C GLY A 55 -8.26 12.33 6.11
N LEU A 56 -7.74 11.22 5.58
CA LEU A 56 -6.36 10.80 5.76
C LEU A 56 -5.45 11.65 4.89
N VAL A 57 -4.33 12.12 5.45
CA VAL A 57 -3.38 12.95 4.72
C VAL A 57 -2.46 12.06 3.89
N LEU A 58 -2.59 12.15 2.56
CA LEU A 58 -1.70 11.51 1.60
C LEU A 58 -0.34 12.20 1.59
N LEU A 59 0.73 11.43 1.75
CA LEU A 59 2.10 11.93 1.77
C LEU A 59 2.86 11.59 0.47
N ALA A 60 2.66 10.38 -0.06
CA ALA A 60 3.32 9.94 -1.28
C ALA A 60 2.54 8.84 -2.00
N VAL A 61 2.69 8.79 -3.32
CA VAL A 61 2.26 7.68 -4.18
C VAL A 61 3.42 7.35 -5.10
N GLU A 62 3.87 6.11 -5.03
CA GLU A 62 4.98 5.59 -5.83
C GLU A 62 4.53 4.31 -6.55
N SER A 63 5.03 4.12 -7.77
CA SER A 63 4.76 2.93 -8.57
C SER A 63 6.06 2.29 -9.03
N SER A 64 6.10 0.97 -8.99
CA SER A 64 7.18 0.17 -9.57
C SER A 64 6.61 -0.89 -10.50
N GLU A 65 7.39 -1.27 -11.50
CA GLU A 65 7.14 -2.52 -12.21
C GLU A 65 7.28 -3.65 -11.18
N ALA A 66 6.24 -4.47 -11.04
CA ALA A 66 6.27 -5.59 -10.11
C ALA A 66 7.33 -6.58 -10.63
N GLN A 67 8.50 -6.63 -9.99
CA GLN A 67 9.49 -7.66 -10.31
C GLN A 67 8.88 -9.03 -10.00
N PRO A 68 8.77 -9.94 -10.97
CA PRO A 68 8.06 -11.20 -10.74
C PRO A 68 8.69 -12.10 -9.67
N GLU A 69 9.98 -11.98 -9.31
CA GLU A 69 10.66 -13.06 -8.56
C GLU A 69 11.79 -12.57 -7.64
N ALA A 70 11.47 -12.20 -6.39
CA ALA A 70 12.47 -12.07 -5.31
C ALA A 70 12.12 -12.91 -4.07
N ARG A 71 11.29 -13.95 -4.24
CA ARG A 71 10.97 -14.92 -3.17
C ARG A 71 11.66 -16.29 -3.33
N ALA A 72 12.36 -16.54 -4.44
CA ALA A 72 13.04 -17.81 -4.70
C ALA A 72 14.53 -17.86 -4.29
N ALA A 73 15.08 -16.81 -3.67
CA ALA A 73 16.52 -16.72 -3.38
C ALA A 73 16.94 -17.17 -1.96
N LEU A 74 16.04 -17.75 -1.15
CA LEU A 74 16.38 -18.23 0.21
C LEU A 74 16.18 -19.74 0.43
N GLU A 75 15.89 -20.53 -0.61
CA GLU A 75 15.69 -22.00 -0.47
C GLU A 75 16.84 -22.87 -1.01
N ASN A 76 18.00 -22.30 -1.36
CA ASN A 76 19.19 -23.08 -1.70
C ASN A 76 20.41 -22.66 -0.86
N THR A 77 20.48 -23.13 0.39
CA THR A 77 21.75 -23.32 1.11
C THR A 77 21.62 -24.51 2.04
#